data_AF-A0A6A3E2M8-F1
#
_entry.id   AF-A0A6A3E2M8-F1
#
_cell.length_a   1.000
_cell.length_b   1.000
_cell.length_c   1.000
_cell.angle_alpha   90.00
_cell.angle_beta   90.00
_cell.angle_gamma   90.00
#
_symmetry.space_group_name_H-M   'P 1'
#
loop_
_entity.id
_entity.type
_entity.pdbx_description
1 polymer ?
#
loop_
_entity_poly.entity_id
_entity_poly.type
_entity_poly.pdbx_seq_one_letter_code
_entity_poly.pdbx_strand_id
1 'polypeptide(L)'
;MHIVSGRQCRRLRLIHMKTSPVLHVLLAALLVASSSAANTEKTAAGTLRTSRASQIQQDDVLFPSSTATDSVLGTSEWGAPVVKETGSNHTSAKPTFGKITSKAGECVVASPTEYISEKYLDWVWQNRIGPNAVVVKDKNWSVMVNKNWLMDKLVHNKGSINYCVRWYANRKLDKTTASKLQVILERHFNAWNDWLVGYNCWPFNQLKVKMVGWAAKEASQFGWKDESLGKVYEGTIDQSDGVPQCPDECYRYYDNVNQMWSDTSACQGEPFDVSLSLKEDIPYGFGYDWGQEVSLNNTMEHLHDRNIMFIGHEIGHGFGLPDFYETKEKPAKDFPNSIMMAYSSTTITPSDGWMLRRVLDHVRARYKF
;
A
#
# COMPACT_ATOMS: atom_id res chain seq x y z
N MET A 1 -16.71 -14.03 19.41
CA MET A 1 -15.28 -14.37 19.58
C MET A 1 -14.53 -13.05 19.68
N HIS A 2 -13.56 -12.87 20.59
CA HIS A 2 -12.96 -11.53 20.77
C HIS A 2 -12.07 -11.15 19.59
N ILE A 3 -12.58 -10.32 18.69
CA ILE A 3 -11.76 -9.50 17.79
C ILE A 3 -11.07 -8.46 18.68
N VAL A 4 -9.88 -8.80 19.18
CA VAL A 4 -9.07 -7.86 19.94
C VAL A 4 -8.53 -6.82 18.98
N SER A 5 -9.12 -5.62 19.01
CA SER A 5 -8.66 -4.40 18.32
C SER A 5 -7.30 -3.95 18.87
N GLY A 6 -6.28 -4.75 18.61
CA GLY A 6 -4.88 -4.39 18.80
C GLY A 6 -4.43 -3.58 17.60
N ARG A 7 -4.41 -2.25 17.72
CA ARG A 7 -3.79 -1.38 16.72
C ARG A 7 -2.26 -1.58 16.76
N GLN A 8 -1.77 -2.55 15.99
CA GLN A 8 -0.38 -3.03 15.99
C GLN A 8 0.60 -2.16 15.17
N CYS A 9 0.17 -1.00 14.67
CA CYS A 9 1.01 -0.06 13.93
C CYS A 9 1.17 1.27 14.70
N ARG A 10 2.27 1.98 14.44
CA ARG A 10 2.69 3.18 15.15
C ARG A 10 2.15 4.45 14.49
N ARG A 11 2.06 5.52 15.28
CA ARG A 11 1.55 6.82 14.79
C ARG A 11 2.61 7.52 13.93
N LEU A 12 2.37 7.66 12.63
CA LEU A 12 3.06 8.69 11.83
C LEU A 12 2.64 10.07 12.36
N ARG A 13 3.51 10.78 13.08
CA ARG A 13 3.21 12.15 13.51
C ARG A 13 3.67 13.13 12.43
N LEU A 14 2.88 14.16 12.13
CA LEU A 14 3.43 15.37 11.54
C LEU A 14 4.46 15.97 12.51
N ILE A 15 5.69 16.15 12.04
CA ILE A 15 6.75 16.78 12.81
C ILE A 15 6.50 18.29 12.79
N HIS A 16 5.88 18.83 13.85
CA HIS A 16 5.89 20.26 14.11
C HIS A 16 7.31 20.69 14.51
N MET A 17 8.13 21.03 13.51
CA MET A 17 9.42 21.67 13.75
C MET A 17 9.18 23.06 14.33
N LYS A 18 9.72 23.34 15.52
CA LYS A 18 9.75 24.71 16.06
C LYS A 18 10.63 25.56 15.16
N THR A 19 10.05 26.61 14.56
CA THR A 19 10.81 27.60 13.80
C THR A 19 11.77 28.35 14.73
N SER A 20 13.02 28.49 14.30
CA SER A 20 14.02 29.35 14.95
C SER A 20 14.72 30.18 13.85
N PRO A 21 14.67 31.53 13.89
CA PRO A 21 15.01 32.35 12.74
C PRO A 21 16.46 32.85 12.77
N VAL A 22 17.31 32.40 11.84
CA VAL A 22 18.61 33.05 11.53
C VAL A 22 18.88 33.08 10.02
N LEU A 23 18.66 34.26 9.43
CA LEU A 23 19.41 34.97 8.37
C LEU A 23 19.90 34.26 7.07
N HIS A 24 19.83 35.02 5.96
CA HIS A 24 20.38 34.68 4.64
C HIS A 24 21.93 34.72 4.57
N VAL A 25 22.53 34.21 3.47
CA VAL A 25 23.36 35.02 2.52
C VAL A 25 23.97 34.19 1.34
N LEU A 26 23.89 34.74 0.10
CA LEU A 26 24.64 34.42 -1.15
C LEU A 26 24.60 32.98 -1.74
N LEU A 27 24.80 32.70 -3.05
CA LEU A 27 24.79 33.49 -4.31
C LEU A 27 24.35 32.56 -5.48
N ALA A 28 24.30 33.03 -6.74
CA ALA A 28 23.58 32.40 -7.86
C ALA A 28 24.42 32.03 -9.11
N ALA A 29 23.78 31.27 -10.02
CA ALA A 29 24.11 31.05 -11.44
C ALA A 29 25.37 30.20 -11.75
N LEU A 30 25.60 29.68 -12.97
CA LEU A 30 24.79 29.67 -14.22
C LEU A 30 24.22 28.23 -14.45
N LEU A 31 23.91 27.65 -15.62
CA LEU A 31 23.95 27.99 -17.07
C LEU A 31 22.93 27.07 -17.81
N VAL A 32 22.64 27.33 -19.09
CA VAL A 32 21.74 26.51 -19.96
C VAL A 32 22.56 25.79 -21.04
N ALA A 33 22.24 24.53 -21.32
CA ALA A 33 22.64 23.84 -22.55
C ALA A 33 21.51 22.94 -23.06
N SER A 34 21.15 23.08 -24.33
CA SER A 34 20.14 22.27 -25.02
C SER A 34 20.78 21.36 -26.07
N SER A 35 20.22 20.17 -26.27
CA SER A 35 20.45 19.33 -27.44
C SER A 35 19.20 18.49 -27.73
N SER A 36 19.02 18.09 -28.99
CA SER A 36 17.74 17.59 -29.48
C SER A 36 17.87 16.44 -30.47
N ALA A 37 16.87 15.55 -30.43
CA ALA A 37 16.46 14.59 -31.45
C ALA A 37 17.45 13.54 -31.99
N ALA A 38 17.06 12.27 -31.85
CA ALA A 38 17.12 11.30 -32.95
C ALA A 38 16.05 10.20 -32.73
N ASN A 39 15.18 9.99 -33.72
CA ASN A 39 14.31 8.80 -33.78
C ASN A 39 15.06 7.66 -34.48
N THR A 40 14.91 6.44 -33.99
CA THR A 40 15.15 5.23 -34.80
C THR A 40 14.17 4.13 -34.36
N GLU A 41 13.21 3.80 -35.20
CA GLU A 41 12.40 2.59 -35.03
C GLU A 41 13.18 1.35 -35.48
N LYS A 42 12.99 0.21 -34.78
CA LYS A 42 13.05 -1.11 -35.41
C LYS A 42 12.27 -2.16 -34.63
N THR A 43 11.54 -2.96 -35.40
CA THR A 43 10.71 -4.12 -35.02
C THR A 43 11.56 -5.35 -34.64
N ALA A 44 11.06 -6.38 -33.94
CA ALA A 44 9.84 -6.55 -33.13
C ALA A 44 9.95 -7.84 -32.27
N ALA A 45 9.16 -7.96 -31.20
CA ALA A 45 8.91 -9.25 -30.52
C ALA A 45 7.62 -9.23 -29.66
N GLY A 46 6.76 -10.26 -29.81
CA GLY A 46 5.83 -10.76 -28.77
C GLY A 46 4.82 -9.78 -28.13
N THR A 47 3.71 -9.48 -28.81
CA THR A 47 2.63 -8.63 -28.25
C THR A 47 1.75 -9.37 -27.24
N LEU A 48 1.94 -9.10 -25.94
CA LEU A 48 0.96 -9.46 -24.88
C LEU A 48 0.91 -8.43 -23.73
N ARG A 49 1.28 -7.17 -24.01
CA ARG A 49 1.27 -6.03 -23.06
C ARG A 49 -0.03 -5.21 -23.03
N THR A 50 -1.02 -5.57 -23.86
CA THR A 50 -2.13 -4.67 -24.25
C THR A 50 -3.03 -4.25 -23.10
N SER A 51 -3.61 -5.19 -22.35
CA SER A 51 -4.62 -4.91 -21.31
C SER A 51 -4.15 -3.92 -20.24
N ARG A 52 -2.91 -4.07 -19.77
CA ARG A 52 -2.34 -3.19 -18.76
C ARG A 52 -1.92 -1.84 -19.32
N ALA A 53 -1.37 -1.79 -20.54
CA ALA A 53 -1.07 -0.53 -21.21
C ALA A 53 -2.35 0.31 -21.41
N SER A 54 -3.46 -0.31 -21.80
CA SER A 54 -4.75 0.37 -21.92
C SER A 54 -5.32 0.84 -20.57
N GLN A 55 -5.15 0.09 -19.47
CA GLN A 55 -5.57 0.58 -18.15
C GLN A 55 -4.72 1.76 -17.66
N ILE A 56 -3.39 1.74 -17.81
CA ILE A 56 -2.55 2.89 -17.46
C ILE A 56 -2.96 4.13 -18.27
N GLN A 57 -3.25 3.95 -19.56
CA GLN A 57 -3.73 5.04 -20.43
C GLN A 57 -5.15 5.54 -20.07
N GLN A 58 -5.99 4.69 -19.48
CA GLN A 58 -7.33 5.06 -19.00
C GLN A 58 -7.27 5.75 -17.63
N ASP A 59 -6.42 5.26 -16.72
CA ASP A 59 -6.16 5.87 -15.41
C ASP A 59 -5.54 7.26 -15.58
N ASP A 60 -4.60 7.45 -16.51
CA ASP A 60 -3.97 8.74 -16.80
C ASP A 60 -4.93 9.80 -17.40
N VAL A 61 -6.09 9.36 -17.91
CA VAL A 61 -7.19 10.24 -18.38
C VAL A 61 -8.17 10.57 -17.24
N LEU A 62 -8.40 9.64 -16.31
CA LEU A 62 -9.30 9.82 -15.15
C LEU A 62 -8.63 10.57 -13.98
N PHE A 63 -7.31 10.42 -13.85
CA PHE A 63 -6.46 10.98 -12.80
C PHE A 63 -5.33 11.79 -13.47
N PRO A 64 -5.67 12.94 -14.10
CA PRO A 64 -4.73 13.69 -14.94
C PRO A 64 -3.57 14.23 -14.12
N SER A 65 -2.36 13.98 -14.63
CA SER A 65 -1.08 14.44 -14.09
C SER A 65 -1.13 15.86 -13.49
N SER A 66 -0.93 15.99 -12.17
CA SER A 66 -0.44 17.26 -11.63
C SER A 66 0.98 17.50 -12.13
N THR A 67 1.27 18.75 -12.52
CA THR A 67 2.61 19.20 -12.94
C THR A 67 3.41 19.81 -11.78
N ALA A 68 2.90 19.73 -10.55
CA ALA A 68 3.60 20.24 -9.38
C ALA A 68 4.79 19.32 -9.00
N THR A 69 5.73 19.87 -8.25
CA THR A 69 6.84 19.13 -7.66
C THR A 69 6.45 18.64 -6.26
N ASP A 70 6.95 17.47 -5.85
CA ASP A 70 6.85 17.04 -4.44
C ASP A 70 7.51 18.09 -3.54
N SER A 71 6.77 18.61 -2.56
CA SER A 71 7.27 19.62 -1.63
C SER A 71 7.96 18.93 -0.44
N VAL A 72 9.15 19.37 -0.05
CA VAL A 72 9.95 18.70 0.99
C VAL A 72 9.88 19.50 2.30
N LEU A 73 9.37 18.89 3.38
CA LEU A 73 9.36 19.46 4.75
C LEU A 73 10.77 19.74 5.27
N GLY A 74 11.75 18.93 4.83
CA GLY A 74 13.13 18.97 5.26
C GLY A 74 13.77 17.59 5.12
N THR A 75 14.77 17.34 5.96
CA THR A 75 15.49 16.06 6.01
C THR A 75 15.24 15.38 7.35
N SER A 76 15.05 14.06 7.35
CA SER A 76 14.89 13.25 8.55
C SER A 76 16.18 13.17 9.36
N GLU A 77 16.10 12.70 10.62
CA GLU A 77 17.27 12.54 11.51
C GLU A 77 18.33 11.56 10.97
N TRP A 78 17.97 10.77 9.94
CA TRP A 78 18.83 9.78 9.27
C TRP A 78 19.21 10.19 7.83
N GLY A 79 18.86 11.40 7.36
CA GLY A 79 19.36 11.95 6.10
C GLY A 79 18.47 11.77 4.87
N ALA A 80 17.30 11.14 5.00
CA ALA A 80 16.35 11.01 3.89
C ALA A 80 15.47 12.28 3.78
N PRO A 81 15.09 12.72 2.56
CA PRO A 81 14.10 13.80 2.41
C PRO A 81 12.75 13.39 3.00
N VAL A 82 12.02 14.36 3.54
CA VAL A 82 10.69 14.19 4.12
C VAL A 82 9.70 14.94 3.21
N VAL A 83 8.95 14.24 2.37
CA VAL A 83 7.93 14.86 1.51
C VAL A 83 6.71 15.31 2.33
N LYS A 84 6.26 16.54 2.12
CA LYS A 84 5.09 17.19 2.75
C LYS A 84 3.80 16.81 2.02
N GLU A 85 3.75 17.15 0.74
CA GLU A 85 2.62 16.96 -0.17
C GLU A 85 3.13 16.43 -1.51
N THR A 86 2.35 15.54 -2.12
CA THR A 86 2.71 14.87 -3.37
C THR A 86 2.21 15.68 -4.56
N GLY A 87 2.99 16.66 -5.01
CA GLY A 87 2.66 17.43 -6.20
C GLY A 87 2.83 16.63 -7.50
N SER A 88 3.65 15.57 -7.49
CA SER A 88 4.17 14.94 -8.69
C SER A 88 3.35 13.76 -9.22
N ASN A 89 3.33 13.62 -10.55
CA ASN A 89 2.84 12.42 -11.23
C ASN A 89 3.88 11.28 -11.28
N HIS A 90 4.72 11.09 -10.25
CA HIS A 90 5.76 10.05 -10.28
C HIS A 90 5.15 8.64 -10.36
N THR A 91 5.67 7.82 -11.28
CA THR A 91 5.41 6.37 -11.30
C THR A 91 6.35 5.66 -10.33
N SER A 92 5.87 4.63 -9.64
CA SER A 92 6.74 3.63 -9.00
C SER A 92 7.80 3.10 -9.96
N ALA A 93 8.97 2.75 -9.44
CA ALA A 93 10.08 2.28 -10.25
C ALA A 93 9.73 0.97 -10.98
N LYS A 94 10.16 0.85 -12.25
CA LYS A 94 9.93 -0.37 -13.04
C LYS A 94 10.75 -1.53 -12.45
N PRO A 95 10.13 -2.65 -12.05
CA PRO A 95 10.85 -3.77 -11.44
C PRO A 95 11.89 -4.38 -12.37
N THR A 96 13.06 -4.65 -11.83
CA THR A 96 14.08 -5.53 -12.44
C THR A 96 14.12 -6.86 -11.69
N PHE A 97 14.66 -7.90 -12.31
CA PHE A 97 14.85 -9.21 -11.65
C PHE A 97 16.19 -9.32 -10.90
N GLY A 98 17.08 -8.34 -11.01
CA GLY A 98 18.43 -8.45 -10.45
C GLY A 98 19.19 -9.67 -11.02
N LYS A 99 19.93 -10.38 -10.16
CA LYS A 99 20.65 -11.61 -10.50
C LYS A 99 19.82 -12.82 -10.12
N ILE A 100 19.29 -13.52 -11.12
CA ILE A 100 18.55 -14.78 -10.93
C ILE A 100 19.45 -15.83 -10.24
N THR A 101 18.90 -16.51 -9.22
CA THR A 101 19.56 -17.54 -8.40
C THR A 101 18.86 -18.91 -8.47
N SER A 102 17.60 -18.97 -8.94
CA SER A 102 16.91 -20.22 -9.29
C SER A 102 17.57 -20.95 -10.46
N LYS A 103 17.42 -22.28 -10.56
CA LYS A 103 17.85 -23.02 -11.75
C LYS A 103 16.90 -22.78 -12.93
N ALA A 104 17.34 -23.09 -14.14
CA ALA A 104 16.49 -23.06 -15.32
C ALA A 104 15.31 -24.04 -15.16
N GLY A 105 14.08 -23.57 -15.44
CA GLY A 105 12.85 -24.35 -15.26
C GLY A 105 12.26 -24.30 -13.84
N GLU A 106 12.96 -23.73 -12.85
CA GLU A 106 12.41 -23.46 -11.52
C GLU A 106 11.71 -22.09 -11.47
N CYS A 107 10.97 -21.83 -10.38
CA CYS A 107 10.39 -20.52 -10.12
C CYS A 107 11.48 -19.46 -9.95
N VAL A 108 11.37 -18.34 -10.67
CA VAL A 108 12.39 -17.28 -10.70
C VAL A 108 12.54 -16.63 -9.32
N VAL A 109 13.60 -16.99 -8.59
CA VAL A 109 14.09 -16.26 -7.40
C VAL A 109 15.43 -15.62 -7.72
N ALA A 110 15.75 -14.52 -7.05
CA ALA A 110 16.88 -13.67 -7.41
C ALA A 110 17.41 -12.80 -6.27
N SER A 111 18.66 -12.38 -6.40
CA SER A 111 19.33 -11.38 -5.55
C SER A 111 19.26 -9.99 -6.17
N PRO A 112 19.11 -8.90 -5.39
CA PRO A 112 19.24 -7.55 -5.91
C PRO A 112 20.66 -7.26 -6.40
N THR A 113 20.77 -6.57 -7.54
CA THR A 113 22.03 -6.05 -8.10
C THR A 113 22.16 -4.53 -7.96
N GLU A 114 21.12 -3.88 -7.46
CA GLU A 114 20.93 -2.43 -7.45
C GLU A 114 19.91 -2.05 -6.36
N TYR A 115 19.89 -0.77 -6.00
CA TYR A 115 19.05 -0.13 -4.99
C TYR A 115 19.24 -0.61 -3.53
N ILE A 116 19.13 -1.91 -3.25
CA ILE A 116 19.26 -2.50 -1.90
C ILE A 116 20.23 -3.68 -1.92
N SER A 117 20.95 -3.92 -0.82
CA SER A 117 21.83 -5.08 -0.69
C SER A 117 21.12 -6.30 -0.10
N GLU A 118 21.54 -7.51 -0.49
CA GLU A 118 21.10 -8.77 0.14
C GLU A 118 21.26 -8.72 1.67
N LYS A 119 22.39 -8.17 2.15
CA LYS A 119 22.69 -7.95 3.58
C LYS A 119 21.62 -7.10 4.29
N TYR A 120 21.03 -6.12 3.61
CA TYR A 120 19.97 -5.29 4.19
C TYR A 120 18.63 -6.04 4.20
N LEU A 121 18.31 -6.81 3.16
CA LEU A 121 17.14 -7.71 3.16
C LEU A 121 17.25 -8.79 4.25
N ASP A 122 18.44 -9.37 4.43
CA ASP A 122 18.77 -10.32 5.49
C ASP A 122 18.63 -9.71 6.88
N TRP A 123 19.14 -8.48 7.07
CA TRP A 123 18.99 -7.79 8.34
C TRP A 123 17.52 -7.48 8.65
N VAL A 124 16.75 -7.00 7.66
CA VAL A 124 15.30 -6.74 7.81
C VAL A 124 14.57 -8.04 8.15
N TRP A 125 14.90 -9.14 7.47
CA TRP A 125 14.35 -10.46 7.79
C TRP A 125 14.69 -10.88 9.23
N GLN A 126 15.95 -10.85 9.62
CA GLN A 126 16.41 -11.33 10.93
C GLN A 126 15.93 -10.46 12.10
N ASN A 127 15.85 -9.14 11.93
CA ASN A 127 15.64 -8.18 13.03
C ASN A 127 14.23 -7.59 13.07
N ARG A 128 13.46 -7.65 11.96
CA ARG A 128 12.12 -7.04 11.88
C ARG A 128 11.02 -8.07 11.64
N ILE A 129 11.07 -8.81 10.52
CA ILE A 129 9.89 -9.56 10.00
C ILE A 129 9.94 -11.08 10.08
N GLY A 130 11.10 -11.68 10.30
CA GLY A 130 11.29 -13.13 10.29
C GLY A 130 10.85 -13.82 11.60
N PRO A 131 10.86 -15.18 11.62
CA PRO A 131 10.38 -15.96 12.76
C PRO A 131 11.19 -15.77 14.05
N ASN A 132 12.46 -15.34 13.93
CA ASN A 132 13.38 -15.14 15.05
C ASN A 132 13.54 -13.66 15.43
N ALA A 133 12.82 -12.74 14.77
CA ALA A 133 12.88 -11.32 15.08
C ALA A 133 12.26 -11.06 16.46
N VAL A 134 12.91 -10.24 17.29
CA VAL A 134 12.33 -9.82 18.57
C VAL A 134 11.12 -8.93 18.28
N VAL A 135 9.93 -9.45 18.53
CA VAL A 135 8.66 -8.72 18.32
C VAL A 135 8.53 -7.64 19.38
N VAL A 136 8.67 -6.38 18.96
CA VAL A 136 8.35 -5.22 19.80
C VAL A 136 6.99 -4.69 19.38
N LYS A 137 6.07 -4.62 20.36
CA LYS A 137 4.71 -4.13 20.15
C LYS A 137 4.72 -2.76 19.46
N ASP A 138 3.83 -2.61 18.48
CA ASP A 138 3.62 -1.41 17.67
C ASP A 138 4.89 -0.96 16.90
N LYS A 139 5.78 -1.91 16.53
CA LYS A 139 7.00 -1.67 15.75
C LYS A 139 7.34 -2.76 14.74
N ASN A 140 7.06 -4.03 15.03
CA ASN A 140 7.30 -5.16 14.13
C ASN A 140 6.53 -6.41 14.57
N TRP A 141 6.54 -7.43 13.71
CA TRP A 141 5.80 -8.69 13.84
C TRP A 141 6.50 -9.77 13.00
N SER A 142 6.29 -11.05 13.33
CA SER A 142 6.74 -12.15 12.47
C SER A 142 5.72 -12.42 11.37
N VAL A 143 6.07 -12.19 10.10
CA VAL A 143 5.18 -12.49 8.97
C VAL A 143 4.87 -13.99 8.85
N MET A 144 5.74 -14.84 9.41
CA MET A 144 5.56 -16.29 9.41
C MET A 144 4.43 -16.76 10.33
N VAL A 145 4.07 -15.99 11.37
CA VAL A 145 3.04 -16.36 12.36
C VAL A 145 1.62 -16.13 11.83
N ASN A 146 1.37 -15.04 11.10
CA ASN A 146 0.04 -14.74 10.55
C ASN A 146 -0.12 -15.29 9.12
N LYS A 147 -1.24 -15.96 8.85
CA LYS A 147 -1.66 -16.48 7.53
C LYS A 147 -2.83 -15.72 6.89
N ASN A 148 -3.08 -14.50 7.34
CA ASN A 148 -4.19 -13.65 6.89
C ASN A 148 -3.70 -12.38 6.14
N TRP A 149 -2.42 -12.26 5.79
CA TRP A 149 -1.88 -11.07 5.11
C TRP A 149 -2.58 -10.84 3.76
N LEU A 150 -2.43 -9.63 3.20
CA LEU A 150 -2.91 -9.33 1.84
C LEU A 150 -2.43 -10.36 0.82
N MET A 151 -1.20 -10.87 0.95
CA MET A 151 -0.68 -11.93 0.08
C MET A 151 -1.45 -13.24 0.23
N ASP A 152 -1.77 -13.68 1.46
CA ASP A 152 -2.57 -14.90 1.70
C ASP A 152 -4.00 -14.74 1.15
N LYS A 153 -4.63 -13.57 1.39
CA LYS A 153 -5.96 -13.20 0.89
C LYS A 153 -6.01 -13.17 -0.65
N LEU A 154 -5.06 -12.50 -1.30
CA LEU A 154 -4.98 -12.40 -2.76
C LEU A 154 -4.80 -13.78 -3.42
N VAL A 155 -4.04 -14.69 -2.81
CA VAL A 155 -3.89 -16.07 -3.31
C VAL A 155 -5.20 -16.85 -3.18
N HIS A 156 -5.86 -16.80 -2.01
CA HIS A 156 -7.17 -17.43 -1.81
C HIS A 156 -8.22 -16.94 -2.82
N ASN A 157 -8.22 -15.64 -3.10
CA ASN A 157 -9.16 -14.95 -3.99
C ASN A 157 -8.68 -14.83 -5.45
N LYS A 158 -7.65 -15.59 -5.84
CA LYS A 158 -7.15 -15.70 -7.23
C LYS A 158 -6.83 -14.35 -7.89
N GLY A 159 -6.16 -13.47 -7.15
CA GLY A 159 -5.72 -12.15 -7.61
C GLY A 159 -6.76 -11.04 -7.44
N SER A 160 -7.81 -11.26 -6.64
CA SER A 160 -8.80 -10.23 -6.31
C SER A 160 -8.87 -9.94 -4.81
N ILE A 161 -9.35 -8.76 -4.43
CA ILE A 161 -9.59 -8.40 -3.04
C ILE A 161 -10.85 -7.53 -2.90
N ASN A 162 -11.75 -7.95 -2.03
CA ASN A 162 -13.02 -7.28 -1.74
C ASN A 162 -12.84 -6.33 -0.56
N TYR A 163 -13.26 -5.08 -0.70
CA TYR A 163 -13.18 -4.02 0.31
C TYR A 163 -14.56 -3.65 0.84
N CYS A 164 -14.65 -3.42 2.15
CA CYS A 164 -15.76 -2.70 2.75
C CYS A 164 -15.31 -1.36 3.35
N VAL A 165 -15.90 -0.25 2.90
CA VAL A 165 -15.51 1.09 3.34
C VAL A 165 -16.21 1.42 4.66
N ARG A 166 -15.45 1.86 5.66
CA ARG A 166 -15.96 2.32 6.97
C ARG A 166 -15.91 3.86 6.98
N TRP A 167 -17.05 4.50 6.70
CA TRP A 167 -17.17 5.96 6.53
C TRP A 167 -17.38 6.65 7.89
N TYR A 168 -16.30 7.19 8.46
CA TYR A 168 -16.33 7.93 9.73
C TYR A 168 -16.15 9.43 9.51
N ALA A 169 -17.19 10.01 8.93
CA ALA A 169 -17.31 11.43 8.70
C ALA A 169 -18.67 11.93 9.19
N ASN A 170 -18.80 13.24 9.37
CA ASN A 170 -20.11 13.90 9.55
C ASN A 170 -20.63 14.52 8.24
N ARG A 171 -19.83 14.48 7.16
CA ARG A 171 -20.21 14.94 5.82
C ARG A 171 -20.77 13.83 4.93
N LYS A 172 -21.42 14.24 3.84
CA LYS A 172 -21.91 13.36 2.78
C LYS A 172 -20.79 13.01 1.77
N LEU A 173 -20.95 11.88 1.09
CA LEU A 173 -20.09 11.42 0.00
C LEU A 173 -20.96 11.17 -1.24
N ASP A 174 -20.64 11.79 -2.37
CA ASP A 174 -21.32 11.51 -3.63
C ASP A 174 -20.78 10.26 -4.33
N LYS A 175 -21.57 9.69 -5.24
CA LYS A 175 -21.28 8.43 -5.93
C LYS A 175 -20.04 8.50 -6.84
N THR A 176 -19.77 9.65 -7.44
CA THR A 176 -18.65 9.88 -8.37
C THR A 176 -17.33 10.04 -7.63
N THR A 177 -17.37 10.64 -6.44
CA THR A 177 -16.23 10.70 -5.52
C THR A 177 -15.96 9.34 -4.88
N ALA A 178 -17.01 8.61 -4.48
CA ALA A 178 -16.91 7.26 -3.93
C ALA A 178 -16.25 6.26 -4.89
N SER A 179 -16.62 6.26 -6.17
CA SER A 179 -16.07 5.31 -7.16
C SER A 179 -14.56 5.45 -7.41
N LYS A 180 -13.98 6.64 -7.18
CA LYS A 180 -12.53 6.87 -7.31
C LYS A 180 -11.70 6.01 -6.34
N LEU A 181 -12.23 5.72 -5.14
CA LEU A 181 -11.52 4.92 -4.13
C LEU A 181 -11.14 3.53 -4.64
N GLN A 182 -11.97 2.90 -5.47
CA GLN A 182 -11.65 1.60 -6.06
C GLN A 182 -10.46 1.67 -7.02
N VAL A 183 -10.39 2.71 -7.86
CA VAL A 183 -9.29 2.88 -8.82
C VAL A 183 -7.99 3.23 -8.10
N ILE A 184 -8.06 4.11 -7.10
CA ILE A 184 -6.91 4.46 -6.24
C ILE A 184 -6.35 3.22 -5.55
N LEU A 185 -7.21 2.38 -4.97
CA LEU A 185 -6.78 1.11 -4.36
C LEU A 185 -6.23 0.14 -5.40
N GLU A 186 -6.92 -0.15 -6.51
CA GLU A 186 -6.42 -1.07 -7.55
C GLU A 186 -5.05 -0.64 -8.09
N ARG A 187 -4.86 0.67 -8.31
CA ARG A 187 -3.60 1.27 -8.74
C ARG A 187 -2.46 1.04 -7.73
N HIS A 188 -2.71 1.27 -6.43
CA HIS A 188 -1.71 1.02 -5.38
C HIS A 188 -1.41 -0.47 -5.18
N PHE A 189 -2.44 -1.35 -5.20
CA PHE A 189 -2.23 -2.80 -5.18
C PHE A 189 -1.38 -3.27 -6.35
N ASN A 190 -1.60 -2.73 -7.56
CA ASN A 190 -0.80 -3.11 -8.71
C ASN A 190 0.63 -2.54 -8.67
N ALA A 191 0.85 -1.34 -8.14
CA ALA A 191 2.20 -0.80 -7.92
C ALA A 191 3.06 -1.67 -6.97
N TRP A 192 2.43 -2.35 -5.99
CA TRP A 192 3.07 -3.41 -5.21
C TRP A 192 3.21 -4.72 -6.01
N ASN A 193 2.14 -5.18 -6.66
CA ASN A 193 2.10 -6.44 -7.41
C ASN A 193 3.17 -6.52 -8.51
N ASP A 194 3.52 -5.40 -9.12
CA ASP A 194 4.56 -5.27 -10.14
C ASP A 194 5.86 -5.99 -9.77
N TRP A 195 6.28 -5.88 -8.52
CA TRP A 195 7.50 -6.52 -8.03
C TRP A 195 7.39 -8.04 -7.94
N LEU A 196 6.16 -8.57 -7.87
CA LEU A 196 5.87 -9.99 -7.84
C LEU A 196 5.59 -10.59 -9.23
N VAL A 197 5.21 -9.81 -10.26
CA VAL A 197 4.89 -10.34 -11.60
C VAL A 197 6.06 -11.15 -12.18
N GLY A 198 5.85 -12.46 -12.37
CA GLY A 198 6.86 -13.40 -12.86
C GLY A 198 7.92 -13.82 -11.83
N TYR A 199 7.90 -13.26 -10.61
CA TYR A 199 8.79 -13.63 -9.51
C TYR A 199 8.21 -14.79 -8.70
N ASN A 200 9.05 -15.76 -8.35
CA ASN A 200 8.77 -16.96 -7.55
C ASN A 200 7.45 -17.70 -7.92
N CYS A 201 7.14 -17.79 -9.22
CA CYS A 201 5.89 -18.35 -9.77
C CYS A 201 4.60 -17.65 -9.29
N TRP A 202 4.65 -16.38 -8.89
CA TRP A 202 3.45 -15.59 -8.60
C TRP A 202 2.55 -15.50 -9.85
N PRO A 203 1.29 -15.97 -9.80
CA PRO A 203 0.46 -16.16 -11.00
C PRO A 203 -0.28 -14.89 -11.46
N PHE A 204 -0.32 -13.83 -10.65
CA PHE A 204 -1.18 -12.67 -10.91
C PHE A 204 -0.43 -11.54 -11.64
N ASN A 205 -0.62 -11.46 -12.96
CA ASN A 205 -0.12 -10.34 -13.78
C ASN A 205 -0.79 -8.99 -13.45
N GLN A 206 -1.95 -9.02 -12.79
CA GLN A 206 -2.69 -7.87 -12.29
C GLN A 206 -3.52 -8.31 -11.07
N LEU A 207 -3.70 -7.41 -10.10
CA LEU A 207 -4.67 -7.56 -9.01
C LEU A 207 -5.93 -6.74 -9.27
N LYS A 208 -7.08 -7.21 -8.78
CA LYS A 208 -8.38 -6.52 -8.89
C LYS A 208 -8.97 -6.14 -7.54
N VAL A 209 -9.43 -4.91 -7.42
CA VAL A 209 -10.11 -4.42 -6.20
C VAL A 209 -11.61 -4.25 -6.48
N LYS A 210 -12.45 -4.71 -5.56
CA LYS A 210 -13.90 -4.49 -5.61
C LYS A 210 -14.38 -3.78 -4.35
N MET A 211 -15.14 -2.71 -4.47
CA MET A 211 -15.97 -2.23 -3.36
C MET A 211 -17.19 -3.14 -3.25
N VAL A 212 -17.37 -3.81 -2.12
CA VAL A 212 -18.49 -4.73 -1.87
C VAL A 212 -19.46 -4.24 -0.81
N GLY A 213 -19.05 -3.27 0.02
CA GLY A 213 -19.97 -2.58 0.92
C GLY A 213 -19.43 -1.28 1.52
N TRP A 214 -20.34 -0.55 2.18
CA TRP A 214 -20.12 0.77 2.76
C TRP A 214 -20.88 0.90 4.08
N ALA A 215 -20.16 0.95 5.20
CA ALA A 215 -20.72 1.21 6.52
C ALA A 215 -20.69 2.72 6.85
N ALA A 216 -21.81 3.27 7.33
CA ALA A 216 -21.93 4.64 7.82
C ALA A 216 -22.81 4.70 9.08
N LYS A 217 -22.83 5.86 9.76
CA LYS A 217 -23.76 6.09 10.89
C LYS A 217 -25.19 6.18 10.37
N GLU A 218 -25.38 6.90 9.26
CA GLU A 218 -26.62 6.97 8.50
C GLU A 218 -26.36 6.64 7.03
N ALA A 219 -27.24 5.87 6.39
CA ALA A 219 -27.28 5.70 4.93
C ALA A 219 -27.54 7.04 4.21
N SER A 220 -28.12 8.02 4.91
CA SER A 220 -28.33 9.40 4.44
C SER A 220 -27.03 10.12 4.04
N GLN A 221 -25.87 9.63 4.51
CA GLN A 221 -24.55 10.16 4.19
C GLN A 221 -24.09 9.83 2.77
N PHE A 222 -24.60 8.77 2.15
CA PHE A 222 -24.24 8.37 0.80
C PHE A 222 -25.17 9.01 -0.24
N GLY A 223 -24.58 9.57 -1.30
CA GLY A 223 -25.28 10.20 -2.42
C GLY A 223 -25.89 9.22 -3.42
N TRP A 224 -26.09 7.97 -3.03
CA TRP A 224 -26.65 6.89 -3.85
C TRP A 224 -27.53 5.96 -3.00
N LYS A 225 -28.39 5.18 -3.66
CA LYS A 225 -29.30 4.22 -2.99
C LYS A 225 -29.32 2.83 -3.64
N ASP A 226 -28.65 2.68 -4.77
CA ASP A 226 -28.46 1.41 -5.47
C ASP A 226 -27.16 0.73 -5.03
N GLU A 227 -27.07 -0.60 -5.16
CA GLU A 227 -25.90 -1.38 -4.69
C GLU A 227 -24.74 -1.42 -5.73
N SER A 228 -24.67 -0.51 -6.71
CA SER A 228 -23.63 -0.57 -7.77
C SER A 228 -22.19 -0.22 -7.31
N LEU A 229 -22.03 0.26 -6.07
CA LEU A 229 -20.73 0.36 -5.40
C LEU A 229 -20.55 -0.70 -4.30
N GLY A 230 -21.46 -1.67 -4.21
CA GLY A 230 -21.60 -2.55 -3.05
C GLY A 230 -22.72 -2.13 -2.10
N LYS A 231 -23.00 -2.97 -1.11
CA LYS A 231 -24.13 -2.84 -0.18
C LYS A 231 -23.90 -1.77 0.89
N VAL A 232 -24.91 -0.95 1.16
CA VAL A 232 -24.87 0.03 2.27
C VAL A 232 -25.28 -0.66 3.58
N TYR A 233 -24.48 -0.41 4.62
CA TYR A 233 -24.74 -0.84 6.01
C TYR A 233 -24.86 0.40 6.90
N GLU A 234 -25.86 0.41 7.78
CA GLU A 234 -26.26 1.56 8.60
C GLU A 234 -26.33 1.17 10.08
N GLY A 235 -25.96 2.08 10.98
CA GLY A 235 -26.12 1.92 12.44
C GLY A 235 -25.14 0.95 13.12
N THR A 236 -24.59 -0.05 12.43
CA THR A 236 -23.57 -0.95 12.98
C THR A 236 -22.28 -0.18 13.27
N ILE A 237 -21.88 -0.11 14.54
CA ILE A 237 -20.67 0.60 15.01
C ILE A 237 -19.77 -0.32 15.84
N ASP A 238 -18.46 -0.12 15.68
CA ASP A 238 -17.44 -0.71 16.54
C ASP A 238 -17.53 -0.10 17.94
N GLN A 239 -17.80 -0.94 18.94
CA GLN A 239 -17.96 -0.47 20.33
C GLN A 239 -16.64 -0.02 20.98
N SER A 240 -15.49 -0.29 20.36
CA SER A 240 -14.18 0.09 20.89
C SER A 240 -13.74 1.51 20.49
N ASP A 241 -14.21 2.05 19.36
CA ASP A 241 -13.83 3.39 18.89
C ASP A 241 -14.96 4.21 18.20
N GLY A 242 -16.17 3.66 18.08
CA GLY A 242 -17.34 4.35 17.52
C GLY A 242 -17.38 4.45 15.99
N VAL A 243 -16.46 3.79 15.28
CA VAL A 243 -16.37 3.80 13.81
C VAL A 243 -17.38 2.80 13.20
N PRO A 244 -18.25 3.23 12.26
CA PRO A 244 -19.16 2.34 11.53
C PRO A 244 -18.45 1.12 10.98
N GLN A 245 -19.08 -0.05 11.10
CA GLN A 245 -18.47 -1.35 10.84
C GLN A 245 -19.35 -2.16 9.89
N CYS A 246 -18.72 -2.82 8.92
CA CYS A 246 -19.40 -3.77 8.05
C CYS A 246 -19.62 -5.10 8.80
N PRO A 247 -20.68 -5.88 8.52
CA PRO A 247 -21.08 -7.01 9.36
C PRO A 247 -19.97 -8.07 9.50
N ASP A 248 -19.74 -8.57 10.71
CA ASP A 248 -18.66 -9.53 11.00
C ASP A 248 -18.86 -10.86 10.26
N GLU A 249 -20.11 -11.27 10.03
CA GLU A 249 -20.47 -12.43 9.22
C GLU A 249 -20.11 -12.29 7.73
N CYS A 250 -19.78 -11.07 7.29
CA CYS A 250 -19.26 -10.78 5.95
C CYS A 250 -17.73 -10.68 5.90
N TYR A 251 -17.02 -10.75 7.04
CA TYR A 251 -15.57 -10.60 7.07
C TYR A 251 -14.83 -11.92 6.78
N ARG A 252 -14.13 -11.98 5.65
CA ARG A 252 -13.31 -13.12 5.23
C ARG A 252 -11.88 -12.99 5.76
N TYR A 253 -11.54 -13.87 6.71
CA TYR A 253 -10.21 -13.97 7.29
C TYR A 253 -9.76 -15.43 7.43
N TYR A 254 -8.44 -15.66 7.49
CA TYR A 254 -7.90 -16.97 7.83
C TYR A 254 -7.80 -17.11 9.35
N ASP A 255 -8.54 -18.07 9.92
CA ASP A 255 -8.47 -18.40 11.34
C ASP A 255 -7.18 -19.19 11.62
N ASN A 256 -6.21 -18.53 12.26
CA ASN A 256 -4.94 -19.13 12.62
C ASN A 256 -5.04 -20.17 13.76
N VAL A 257 -6.19 -20.31 14.45
CA VAL A 257 -6.46 -21.38 15.42
C VAL A 257 -7.06 -22.59 14.71
N ASN A 258 -8.15 -22.38 13.96
CA ASN A 258 -8.88 -23.45 13.27
C ASN A 258 -8.27 -23.87 11.92
N GLN A 259 -7.23 -23.15 11.45
CA GLN A 259 -6.48 -23.41 10.21
C GLN A 259 -7.33 -23.41 8.93
N MET A 260 -8.41 -22.61 8.92
CA MET A 260 -9.37 -22.49 7.81
C MET A 260 -9.78 -21.04 7.57
N TRP A 261 -10.33 -20.74 6.39
CA TRP A 261 -10.99 -19.45 6.15
C TRP A 261 -12.33 -19.39 6.88
N SER A 262 -12.74 -18.20 7.31
CA SER A 262 -14.02 -17.98 8.00
C SER A 262 -15.21 -18.35 7.10
N ASP A 263 -16.25 -18.92 7.73
CA ASP A 263 -17.53 -19.17 7.07
C ASP A 263 -18.32 -17.85 7.00
N THR A 264 -18.50 -17.34 5.79
CA THR A 264 -19.27 -16.13 5.50
C THR A 264 -20.64 -16.43 4.89
N SER A 265 -21.16 -17.66 5.03
CA SER A 265 -22.45 -18.09 4.46
C SER A 265 -23.67 -17.33 5.02
N ALA A 266 -23.54 -16.73 6.21
CA ALA A 266 -24.56 -15.85 6.80
C ALA A 266 -24.55 -14.42 6.22
N CYS A 267 -23.52 -14.02 5.46
CA CYS A 267 -23.41 -12.68 4.89
C CYS A 267 -24.56 -12.35 3.94
N GLN A 268 -25.27 -11.26 4.21
CA GLN A 268 -26.41 -10.79 3.39
C GLN A 268 -25.96 -9.94 2.17
N GLY A 269 -24.78 -10.22 1.63
CA GLY A 269 -24.12 -9.48 0.55
C GLY A 269 -22.84 -10.18 0.07
N GLU A 270 -21.97 -9.47 -0.64
CA GLU A 270 -20.66 -9.98 -1.06
C GLU A 270 -19.66 -9.89 0.11
N PRO A 271 -19.02 -11.00 0.55
CA PRO A 271 -18.03 -10.98 1.64
C PRO A 271 -16.81 -10.09 1.33
N PHE A 272 -16.28 -9.42 2.35
CA PHE A 272 -15.12 -8.53 2.23
C PHE A 272 -13.88 -9.13 2.89
N ASP A 273 -12.72 -8.86 2.30
CA ASP A 273 -11.41 -9.34 2.76
C ASP A 273 -10.72 -8.38 3.71
N VAL A 274 -11.00 -7.08 3.55
CA VAL A 274 -10.34 -5.97 4.25
C VAL A 274 -11.27 -4.75 4.30
N SER A 275 -10.97 -3.82 5.19
CA SER A 275 -11.70 -2.56 5.32
C SER A 275 -10.85 -1.34 4.98
N LEU A 276 -11.51 -0.29 4.48
CA LEU A 276 -10.92 1.06 4.35
C LEU A 276 -11.69 1.99 5.29
N SER A 277 -11.12 2.26 6.47
CA SER A 277 -11.66 3.24 7.42
C SER A 277 -11.18 4.64 7.06
N LEU A 278 -12.12 5.51 6.68
CA LEU A 278 -11.87 6.90 6.33
C LEU A 278 -12.37 7.81 7.45
N LYS A 279 -11.46 8.49 8.14
CA LYS A 279 -11.75 9.17 9.40
C LYS A 279 -11.39 10.66 9.39
N GLU A 280 -12.28 11.52 9.89
CA GLU A 280 -12.06 12.97 10.00
C GLU A 280 -11.08 13.38 11.12
N ASP A 281 -10.87 12.52 12.13
CA ASP A 281 -10.17 12.84 13.38
C ASP A 281 -8.67 12.47 13.42
N ILE A 282 -8.15 11.81 12.38
CA ILE A 282 -6.73 11.42 12.29
C ILE A 282 -5.98 12.17 11.18
N PRO A 283 -4.75 12.63 11.42
CA PRO A 283 -3.84 13.20 10.42
C PRO A 283 -2.77 12.19 9.94
N TYR A 284 -3.05 10.90 10.05
CA TYR A 284 -2.14 9.80 9.73
C TYR A 284 -2.90 8.55 9.27
N GLY A 285 -2.19 7.46 9.01
CA GLY A 285 -2.76 6.14 8.76
C GLY A 285 -2.37 5.08 9.80
N PHE A 286 -3.01 3.92 9.67
CA PHE A 286 -2.60 2.62 10.19
C PHE A 286 -2.97 1.55 9.16
N GLY A 287 -2.15 0.52 9.02
CA GLY A 287 -2.37 -0.61 8.12
C GLY A 287 -2.00 -1.93 8.77
N TYR A 288 -2.70 -2.99 8.40
CA TYR A 288 -2.38 -4.36 8.80
C TYR A 288 -3.12 -5.36 7.89
N ASP A 289 -3.20 -6.63 8.29
CA ASP A 289 -3.88 -7.69 7.54
C ASP A 289 -5.38 -7.45 7.29
N TRP A 290 -6.05 -6.67 8.14
CA TRP A 290 -7.47 -6.30 8.05
C TRP A 290 -7.77 -5.10 7.14
N GLY A 291 -6.75 -4.44 6.57
CA GLY A 291 -6.92 -3.28 5.68
C GLY A 291 -6.22 -2.03 6.17
N GLN A 292 -6.86 -0.86 6.02
CA GLN A 292 -6.29 0.45 6.32
C GLN A 292 -7.28 1.35 7.09
N GLU A 293 -6.76 2.14 8.04
CA GLU A 293 -7.42 3.30 8.66
C GLU A 293 -6.63 4.54 8.24
N VAL A 294 -7.22 5.49 7.51
CA VAL A 294 -6.51 6.66 6.95
C VAL A 294 -7.28 7.97 7.11
N SER A 295 -6.53 9.08 7.13
CA SER A 295 -7.09 10.43 7.16
C SER A 295 -8.02 10.70 5.99
N LEU A 296 -9.30 10.94 6.29
CA LEU A 296 -10.30 11.27 5.27
C LEU A 296 -9.95 12.57 4.54
N ASN A 297 -9.45 13.57 5.26
CA ASN A 297 -9.20 14.89 4.67
C ASN A 297 -8.05 14.82 3.67
N ASN A 298 -6.91 14.23 4.04
CA ASN A 298 -5.79 14.06 3.12
C ASN A 298 -6.12 13.09 1.96
N THR A 299 -6.91 12.04 2.19
CA THR A 299 -7.37 11.16 1.10
C THR A 299 -8.27 11.90 0.10
N MET A 300 -9.14 12.80 0.58
CA MET A 300 -10.06 13.57 -0.26
C MET A 300 -9.37 14.72 -1.01
N GLU A 301 -8.34 15.30 -0.42
CA GLU A 301 -7.43 16.27 -1.05
C GLU A 301 -6.66 15.64 -2.22
N HIS A 302 -6.06 14.46 -2.02
CA HIS A 302 -5.26 13.75 -3.03
C HIS A 302 -6.05 12.78 -3.93
N LEU A 303 -7.38 12.85 -3.97
CA LEU A 303 -8.23 11.94 -4.76
C LEU A 303 -7.89 11.89 -6.26
N HIS A 304 -7.31 12.96 -6.80
CA HIS A 304 -6.97 13.07 -8.22
C HIS A 304 -5.49 12.75 -8.51
N ASP A 305 -4.65 12.63 -7.49
CA ASP A 305 -3.23 12.35 -7.65
C ASP A 305 -2.97 10.88 -8.00
N ARG A 306 -1.88 10.61 -8.72
CA ARG A 306 -1.43 9.24 -9.05
C ARG A 306 -1.01 8.45 -7.80
N ASN A 307 -0.59 9.11 -6.73
CA ASN A 307 -0.19 8.47 -5.49
C ASN A 307 -0.84 9.17 -4.29
N ILE A 308 -1.41 8.37 -3.38
CA ILE A 308 -1.77 8.82 -2.04
C ILE A 308 -0.83 8.05 -1.12
N MET A 309 0.20 8.74 -0.60
CA MET A 309 1.34 8.12 0.09
C MET A 309 0.89 7.17 1.22
N PHE A 310 -0.05 7.62 2.05
CA PHE A 310 -0.64 6.82 3.12
C PHE A 310 -1.26 5.50 2.61
N ILE A 311 -2.07 5.52 1.55
CA ILE A 311 -2.69 4.30 1.03
C ILE A 311 -1.63 3.32 0.52
N GLY A 312 -0.59 3.81 -0.15
CA GLY A 312 0.55 2.97 -0.56
C GLY A 312 1.31 2.37 0.64
N HIS A 313 1.51 3.16 1.71
CA HIS A 313 2.16 2.77 2.96
C HIS A 313 1.36 1.71 3.74
N GLU A 314 0.10 1.99 4.05
CA GLU A 314 -0.74 1.11 4.87
C GLU A 314 -1.01 -0.25 4.17
N ILE A 315 -1.03 -0.28 2.82
CA ILE A 315 -1.06 -1.54 2.05
C ILE A 315 0.24 -2.34 2.24
N GLY A 316 1.40 -1.68 2.38
CA GLY A 316 2.67 -2.34 2.69
C GLY A 316 2.67 -3.06 4.04
N HIS A 317 2.02 -2.49 5.07
CA HIS A 317 1.78 -3.20 6.33
C HIS A 317 0.87 -4.42 6.16
N GLY A 318 -0.12 -4.35 5.28
CA GLY A 318 -0.96 -5.50 4.93
C GLY A 318 -0.20 -6.61 4.20
N PHE A 319 0.92 -6.31 3.54
CA PHE A 319 1.90 -7.31 3.06
C PHE A 319 2.91 -7.74 4.13
N GLY A 320 2.78 -7.26 5.36
CA GLY A 320 3.64 -7.61 6.48
C GLY A 320 4.94 -6.79 6.57
N LEU A 321 5.08 -5.67 5.85
CA LEU A 321 6.25 -4.79 5.96
C LEU A 321 6.07 -3.75 7.08
N PRO A 322 7.04 -3.57 8.00
CA PRO A 322 6.90 -2.68 9.15
C PRO A 322 7.50 -1.29 8.89
N ASP A 323 7.28 -0.36 9.81
CA ASP A 323 7.89 0.98 9.79
C ASP A 323 9.42 0.96 9.74
N PHE A 324 10.03 1.91 9.03
CA PHE A 324 11.47 2.18 9.07
C PHE A 324 11.76 3.59 9.58
N TYR A 325 11.12 4.00 10.68
CA TYR A 325 11.14 5.40 11.12
C TYR A 325 12.41 5.68 11.93
N GLU A 326 12.64 4.99 13.04
CA GLU A 326 13.80 5.23 13.90
C GLU A 326 15.11 4.69 13.27
N THR A 327 16.27 5.16 13.73
CA THR A 327 17.58 4.67 13.23
C THR A 327 17.79 3.18 13.54
N LYS A 328 17.34 2.71 14.71
CA LYS A 328 17.43 1.30 15.12
C LYS A 328 16.49 0.35 14.38
N GLU A 329 15.59 0.88 13.56
CA GLU A 329 14.66 0.10 12.73
C GLU A 329 15.26 -0.22 11.35
N LYS A 330 16.43 0.36 11.04
CA LYS A 330 17.17 0.22 9.77
C LYS A 330 18.49 -0.54 9.99
N PRO A 331 19.02 -1.24 8.97
CA PRO A 331 20.33 -1.90 9.05
C PRO A 331 21.52 -0.93 9.10
N ALA A 332 21.36 0.29 8.56
CA ALA A 332 22.41 1.30 8.45
C ALA A 332 21.78 2.70 8.21
N LYS A 333 22.62 3.75 8.16
CA LYS A 333 22.18 5.12 7.83
C LYS A 333 21.81 5.28 6.36
N ASP A 334 22.57 4.61 5.49
CA ASP A 334 22.42 4.49 4.04
C ASP A 334 21.39 3.41 3.62
N PHE A 335 20.46 3.05 4.51
CA PHE A 335 19.34 2.19 4.14
C PHE A 335 18.44 2.92 3.12
N PRO A 336 18.13 2.34 1.95
CA PRO A 336 17.49 3.06 0.85
C PRO A 336 16.09 3.58 1.19
N ASN A 337 15.72 4.71 0.59
CA ASN A 337 14.37 5.26 0.66
C ASN A 337 13.32 4.20 0.29
N SER A 338 12.19 4.30 0.96
CA SER A 338 11.14 3.28 1.03
C SER A 338 9.84 3.99 1.39
N ILE A 339 8.70 3.61 0.81
CA ILE A 339 7.40 4.15 1.25
C ILE A 339 7.15 3.80 2.72
N MET A 340 7.66 2.65 3.18
CA MET A 340 7.62 2.20 4.59
C MET A 340 8.53 3.02 5.53
N MET A 341 9.34 3.94 5.00
CA MET A 341 10.08 4.94 5.77
C MET A 341 9.38 6.30 5.67
N ALA A 342 8.82 6.75 6.80
CA ALA A 342 8.11 8.03 6.99
C ALA A 342 8.51 9.14 6.00
N TYR A 343 7.63 9.41 5.03
CA TYR A 343 7.73 10.47 4.02
C TYR A 343 8.98 10.40 3.08
N SER A 344 9.76 9.32 3.07
CA SER A 344 10.97 9.21 2.23
C SER A 344 10.69 8.87 0.76
N SER A 345 9.46 8.43 0.46
CA SER A 345 8.97 8.21 -0.89
C SER A 345 7.46 8.47 -0.94
N THR A 346 7.00 8.94 -2.09
CA THR A 346 5.59 9.08 -2.47
C THR A 346 5.07 7.90 -3.28
N THR A 347 5.97 7.02 -3.74
CA THR A 347 5.72 5.87 -4.63
C THR A 347 6.31 4.58 -4.05
N ILE A 348 5.93 3.41 -4.61
CA ILE A 348 6.54 2.13 -4.25
C ILE A 348 7.96 2.09 -4.84
N THR A 349 8.96 2.03 -3.98
CA THR A 349 10.39 2.03 -4.37
C THR A 349 10.89 0.62 -4.68
N PRO A 350 12.08 0.48 -5.28
CA PRO A 350 12.77 -0.81 -5.34
C PRO A 350 13.11 -1.40 -3.97
N SER A 351 13.34 -0.57 -2.95
CA SER A 351 13.59 -1.04 -1.57
C SER A 351 12.36 -1.80 -1.05
N ASP A 352 11.18 -1.21 -1.22
CA ASP A 352 9.89 -1.79 -0.86
C ASP A 352 9.61 -3.08 -1.65
N GLY A 353 9.82 -3.05 -2.96
CA GLY A 353 9.58 -4.18 -3.85
C GLY A 353 10.46 -5.40 -3.56
N TRP A 354 11.74 -5.18 -3.25
CA TRP A 354 12.64 -6.27 -2.83
C TRP A 354 12.32 -6.81 -1.44
N MET A 355 11.83 -5.97 -0.50
CA MET A 355 11.30 -6.45 0.78
C MET A 355 10.01 -7.27 0.59
N LEU A 356 9.10 -6.87 -0.31
CA LEU A 356 7.90 -7.64 -0.64
C LEU A 356 8.25 -9.02 -1.27
N ARG A 357 9.22 -9.07 -2.18
CA ARG A 357 9.77 -10.34 -2.71
C ARG A 357 10.29 -11.23 -1.60
N ARG A 358 11.07 -10.67 -0.68
CA ARG A 358 11.65 -11.39 0.46
C ARG A 358 10.57 -11.99 1.39
N VAL A 359 9.41 -11.35 1.52
CA VAL A 359 8.23 -11.94 2.18
C VAL A 359 7.73 -13.14 1.37
N LEU A 360 7.44 -12.97 0.07
CA LEU A 360 6.94 -14.07 -0.80
C LEU A 360 7.87 -15.29 -0.74
N ASP A 361 9.19 -15.10 -0.80
CA ASP A 361 10.18 -16.19 -0.76
C ASP A 361 10.05 -17.10 0.47
N HIS A 362 9.59 -16.56 1.60
CA HIS A 362 9.39 -17.31 2.84
C HIS A 362 7.95 -17.80 3.03
N VAL A 363 6.94 -17.05 2.58
CA VAL A 363 5.52 -17.46 2.74
C VAL A 363 4.99 -18.33 1.60
N ARG A 364 5.66 -18.39 0.43
CA ARG A 364 5.19 -19.14 -0.76
C ARG A 364 4.85 -20.61 -0.47
N ALA A 365 5.54 -21.25 0.47
CA ALA A 365 5.26 -22.65 0.84
C ALA A 365 3.84 -22.89 1.41
N ARG A 366 3.12 -21.82 1.78
CA ARG A 366 1.68 -21.86 2.13
C ARG A 366 0.78 -22.09 0.92
N TYR A 367 1.23 -21.71 -0.28
CA TYR A 367 0.40 -21.54 -1.45
C TYR A 367 0.48 -22.73 -2.41
N LYS A 368 -0.65 -23.00 -3.06
CA LYS A 368 -0.76 -23.90 -4.22
C LYS A 368 -1.36 -23.07 -5.35
N PHE A 369 -0.57 -22.87 -6.41
CA PHE A 369 -0.95 -22.15 -7.61
C PHE A 369 -1.45 -23.14 -8.67
#